data_AF-A0A081G3G2-F1
#
_entry.id   AF-A0A081G3G2-F1
#
_cell.length_a   1.000
_cell.length_b   1.000
_cell.length_c   1.000
_cell.angle_alpha   90.00
_cell.angle_beta   90.00
_cell.angle_gamma   90.00
#
_symmetry.space_group_name_H-M   'P 1'
#
loop_
_entity.id
_entity.type
_entity.pdbx_description
1 polymer ?
#
loop_
_entity_poly.entity_id
_entity_poly.type
_entity_poly.pdbx_seq_one_letter_code
_entity_poly.pdbx_strand_id
1 'polypeptide(L)'
;MLQKLSDGLARLEIGLAAVLAAAVTLLILLNILTRAVGMAIYWVDELAIYAMIWSTFLATSVVLKQRDAITVTILIDKLGERGRYWMSLFADLMVLLFALILLVLCWRWMDPPTLIANGFNIKAFQAETFNFIYSEKTNTLGMLKIWPWLIVPLFSISLTVHSLNNLALKIFSIPIYRSARA
;
A
#
# COMPACT_ATOMS: atom_id res chain seq x y z
N MET A 1 16.68 11.27 -9.52
CA MET A 1 16.91 10.18 -8.55
C MET A 1 15.61 9.59 -8.04
N LEU A 2 14.65 10.42 -7.60
CA LEU A 2 13.34 9.99 -7.09
C LEU A 2 12.55 9.09 -8.07
N GLN A 3 12.57 9.40 -9.37
CA GLN A 3 11.95 8.57 -10.40
C GLN A 3 12.52 7.15 -10.44
N LYS A 4 13.84 7.00 -10.50
CA LYS A 4 14.50 5.69 -10.54
C LYS A 4 14.17 4.85 -9.30
N LEU A 5 14.07 5.50 -8.14
CA LEU A 5 13.68 4.85 -6.89
C LEU A 5 12.21 4.41 -6.93
N SER A 6 11.32 5.29 -7.38
CA SER A 6 9.91 4.97 -7.60
C SER A 6 9.68 3.90 -8.67
N ASP A 7 10.54 3.77 -9.67
CA ASP A 7 10.48 2.75 -10.71
C ASP A 7 10.98 1.39 -10.21
N GLY A 8 12.10 1.39 -9.48
CA GLY A 8 12.61 0.19 -8.83
C GLY A 8 11.63 -0.37 -7.81
N LEU A 9 11.07 0.49 -6.95
CA LEU A 9 10.08 0.10 -5.95
C LEU A 9 8.84 -0.52 -6.60
N ALA A 10 8.28 0.12 -7.63
CA ALA A 10 7.09 -0.40 -8.32
C ALA A 10 7.34 -1.78 -8.99
N ARG A 11 8.55 -2.03 -9.51
CA ARG A 11 8.91 -3.34 -10.07
C ARG A 11 8.97 -4.43 -9.00
N LEU A 12 9.50 -4.10 -7.83
CA LEU A 12 9.52 -5.02 -6.70
C LEU A 12 8.11 -5.30 -6.19
N GLU A 13 7.29 -4.26 -6.03
CA GLU A 13 5.91 -4.38 -5.58
C GLU A 13 5.08 -5.27 -6.51
N ILE A 14 5.14 -5.04 -7.82
CA ILE A 14 4.35 -5.83 -8.77
C ILE A 14 4.87 -7.28 -8.88
N GLY A 15 6.18 -7.49 -8.78
CA GLY A 15 6.78 -8.83 -8.74
C GLY A 15 6.33 -9.61 -7.50
N LEU A 16 6.39 -8.98 -6.33
CA LEU A 16 5.91 -9.57 -5.07
C LEU A 16 4.40 -9.79 -5.10
N ALA A 17 3.62 -8.84 -5.62
CA ALA A 17 2.17 -8.98 -5.76
C ALA A 17 1.79 -10.18 -6.64
N ALA A 18 2.49 -10.37 -7.77
CA ALA A 18 2.28 -11.50 -8.67
C ALA A 18 2.63 -12.84 -8.02
N VAL A 19 3.76 -12.93 -7.32
CA VAL A 19 4.17 -14.13 -6.57
C VAL A 19 3.14 -14.47 -5.50
N LEU A 20 2.67 -13.48 -4.74
CA LEU A 20 1.64 -13.67 -3.73
C LEU A 20 0.30 -14.08 -4.34
N ALA A 21 -0.11 -13.52 -5.48
CA ALA A 21 -1.32 -13.91 -6.18
C ALA A 21 -1.25 -15.38 -6.68
N ALA A 22 -0.08 -15.80 -7.19
CA ALA A 22 0.17 -17.19 -7.53
C ALA A 22 0.10 -18.10 -6.29
N ALA A 23 0.70 -17.66 -5.18
CA ALA A 23 0.64 -18.39 -3.91
C ALA A 23 -0.81 -18.54 -3.40
N VAL A 24 -1.64 -17.49 -3.49
CA VAL A 24 -3.07 -17.56 -3.15
C VAL A 24 -3.78 -18.63 -3.98
N THR A 25 -3.54 -18.65 -5.29
CA THR A 25 -4.11 -19.68 -6.18
C THR A 25 -3.72 -21.09 -5.73
N LEU A 26 -2.43 -21.30 -5.44
CA LEU A 26 -1.93 -22.60 -4.98
C LEU A 26 -2.49 -22.99 -3.61
N LEU A 27 -2.61 -22.04 -2.67
CA LEU A 27 -3.20 -22.27 -1.35
C LEU A 27 -4.67 -22.65 -1.45
N ILE A 28 -5.44 -21.98 -2.32
CA ILE A 28 -6.84 -22.33 -2.56
C ILE A 28 -6.97 -23.73 -3.17
N LEU A 29 -6.14 -24.07 -4.16
CA LEU A 29 -6.12 -25.42 -4.73
C LEU A 29 -5.77 -26.48 -3.68
N LEU A 30 -4.75 -26.22 -2.85
CA LEU A 30 -4.40 -27.10 -1.73
C LEU A 30 -5.57 -27.27 -0.76
N ASN A 31 -6.26 -26.17 -0.40
CA ASN A 31 -7.41 -26.25 0.49
C ASN A 31 -8.54 -27.10 -0.11
N ILE A 32 -8.85 -26.92 -1.39
CA ILE A 32 -9.87 -27.71 -2.09
C ILE A 32 -9.51 -29.21 -2.06
N LEU A 33 -8.26 -29.57 -2.38
CA LEU A 33 -7.79 -30.96 -2.38
C LEU A 33 -7.83 -31.59 -0.99
N THR A 34 -7.31 -30.88 0.01
CA THR A 34 -7.25 -31.40 1.39
C THR A 34 -8.65 -31.58 1.98
N ARG A 35 -9.56 -30.64 1.68
CA ARG A 35 -10.97 -30.73 2.06
C ARG A 35 -11.70 -31.87 1.35
N ALA A 36 -11.37 -32.16 0.10
CA ALA A 36 -11.94 -33.29 -0.64
C ALA A 36 -11.55 -34.65 -0.03
N VAL A 37 -10.36 -34.76 0.58
CA VAL A 37 -9.90 -35.98 1.29
C VAL A 37 -10.35 -35.99 2.76
N GLY A 38 -11.18 -35.04 3.18
CA GLY A 38 -11.74 -34.99 4.54
C GLY A 38 -10.80 -34.40 5.60
N MET A 39 -9.66 -33.83 5.21
CA MET A 39 -8.71 -33.16 6.11
C MET A 39 -8.71 -31.64 5.85
N ALA A 40 -9.57 -30.88 6.53
CA ALA A 40 -9.59 -29.43 6.38
C ALA A 40 -8.41 -28.77 7.11
N ILE A 41 -7.55 -28.06 6.38
CA ILE A 41 -6.38 -27.36 6.93
C ILE A 41 -6.71 -25.87 7.13
N TYR A 42 -7.20 -25.52 8.33
CA TYR A 42 -7.73 -24.18 8.62
C TYR A 42 -6.73 -23.01 8.53
N TRP A 43 -5.42 -23.27 8.64
CA TRP A 43 -4.41 -22.21 8.51
C TRP A 43 -4.19 -21.79 7.05
N VAL A 44 -4.52 -22.66 6.09
CA VAL A 44 -4.35 -22.38 4.65
C VAL A 44 -5.27 -21.25 4.21
N ASP A 45 -6.51 -21.25 4.69
CA ASP A 45 -7.48 -20.17 4.46
C ASP A 45 -6.99 -18.83 5.01
N GLU A 46 -6.51 -18.83 6.26
CA GLU A 46 -6.02 -17.61 6.91
C GLU A 46 -4.78 -17.05 6.19
N LEU A 47 -3.87 -17.93 5.76
CA LEU A 47 -2.68 -17.53 5.01
C LEU A 47 -3.04 -16.97 3.63
N ALA A 48 -3.99 -17.58 2.93
CA ALA A 48 -4.45 -17.10 1.63
C ALA A 48 -5.06 -15.70 1.73
N ILE A 49 -5.83 -15.43 2.79
CA ILE A 49 -6.39 -14.09 3.05
C ILE A 49 -5.25 -13.07 3.26
N TYR A 50 -4.26 -13.38 4.10
CA TYR A 50 -3.15 -12.44 4.33
C TYR A 50 -2.29 -12.23 3.07
N ALA A 51 -2.02 -13.29 2.29
CA ALA A 51 -1.29 -13.18 1.03
C ALA A 51 -2.07 -12.35 -0.01
N MET A 52 -3.39 -12.51 -0.07
CA MET A 52 -4.27 -11.70 -0.92
C MET A 52 -4.24 -10.23 -0.50
N ILE A 53 -4.36 -9.93 0.80
CA ILE A 53 -4.25 -8.56 1.33
C ILE A 53 -2.92 -7.93 0.89
N TRP A 54 -1.80 -8.63 1.11
CA TRP A 54 -0.48 -8.14 0.69
C TRP A 54 -0.40 -7.90 -0.82
N SER A 55 -0.86 -8.86 -1.63
CA SER A 55 -0.88 -8.73 -3.09
C SER A 55 -1.70 -7.52 -3.54
N THR A 56 -2.89 -7.31 -2.97
CA THR A 56 -3.79 -6.20 -3.31
C THR A 56 -3.16 -4.85 -2.99
N PHE A 57 -2.59 -4.67 -1.80
CA PHE A 57 -1.94 -3.40 -1.44
C PHE A 57 -0.73 -3.09 -2.34
N LEU A 58 0.13 -4.09 -2.59
CA LEU A 58 1.29 -3.92 -3.47
C LEU A 58 0.88 -3.58 -4.91
N ALA A 59 -0.10 -4.29 -5.47
CA ALA A 59 -0.62 -4.00 -6.81
C ALA A 59 -1.28 -2.61 -6.88
N THR A 60 -2.05 -2.23 -5.85
CA THR A 60 -2.73 -0.93 -5.79
C THR A 60 -1.73 0.22 -5.78
N SER A 61 -0.62 0.09 -5.05
CA SER A 61 0.44 1.09 -4.99
C SER A 61 0.98 1.43 -6.39
N VAL A 62 1.24 0.39 -7.18
CA VAL A 62 1.75 0.50 -8.54
C VAL A 62 0.71 1.08 -9.50
N VAL A 63 -0.56 0.69 -9.38
CA VAL A 63 -1.65 1.24 -10.20
C VAL A 63 -1.85 2.74 -9.93
N LEU A 64 -1.79 3.16 -8.66
CA LEU A 64 -1.89 4.57 -8.28
C LEU A 64 -0.71 5.39 -8.80
N LYS A 65 0.49 4.81 -8.83
CA LYS A 65 1.66 5.42 -9.48
C LYS A 65 1.43 5.64 -10.97
N GLN A 66 0.92 4.64 -11.70
CA GLN A 66 0.72 4.68 -13.15
C GLN A 66 -0.40 5.64 -13.57
N ARG A 67 -1.19 6.17 -12.62
CA ARG A 67 -2.33 7.09 -12.84
C ARG A 67 -3.50 6.50 -13.64
N ASP A 68 -3.45 5.21 -13.95
CA ASP A 68 -4.48 4.50 -14.70
C ASP A 68 -5.79 4.37 -13.92
N ALA A 69 -5.74 4.38 -12.58
CA ALA A 69 -6.94 4.30 -11.75
C ALA A 69 -7.72 5.63 -11.58
N ILE A 70 -7.13 6.78 -11.91
CA ILE A 70 -7.62 8.09 -11.44
C ILE A 70 -8.24 8.92 -12.58
N THR A 71 -7.96 8.57 -13.83
CA THR A 71 -8.50 9.33 -14.96
C THR A 71 -9.89 8.83 -15.31
N VAL A 72 -10.93 9.49 -14.79
CA VAL A 72 -12.29 9.38 -15.37
C VAL A 72 -12.26 10.08 -16.72
N THR A 73 -11.82 9.35 -17.75
CA THR A 73 -11.58 9.85 -19.10
C THR A 73 -12.79 10.61 -19.63
N ILE A 74 -14.00 10.10 -19.43
CA ILE A 74 -15.24 10.73 -19.92
C ILE A 74 -15.45 12.17 -19.39
N LEU A 75 -15.10 12.46 -18.13
CA LEU A 75 -15.25 13.79 -17.55
C LEU A 75 -14.08 14.71 -17.94
N ILE A 76 -12.89 14.13 -18.02
CA ILE A 76 -11.64 14.85 -18.31
C ILE A 76 -11.55 15.22 -19.80
N ASP A 77 -12.10 14.40 -20.70
CA ASP A 77 -12.11 14.64 -22.15
C ASP A 77 -13.04 15.80 -22.54
N LYS A 78 -14.00 16.16 -21.68
CA LYS A 78 -14.85 17.36 -21.83
C LYS A 78 -14.19 18.64 -21.31
N LEU A 79 -13.10 18.52 -20.56
CA LEU A 79 -12.34 19.66 -20.03
C LEU A 79 -11.23 20.02 -21.02
N GLY A 80 -11.08 21.31 -21.35
CA GLY A 80 -9.93 21.76 -22.15
C GLY A 80 -8.58 21.47 -21.45
N GLU A 81 -7.46 21.64 -22.16
CA GLU A 81 -6.08 21.38 -21.70
C GLU A 81 -5.80 21.85 -20.25
N ARG A 82 -6.26 23.07 -19.91
CA ARG A 82 -6.08 23.65 -18.58
C ARG A 82 -6.89 22.92 -17.49
N GLY A 83 -8.14 22.53 -17.79
CA GLY A 83 -9.00 21.83 -16.84
C GLY A 83 -8.47 20.43 -16.54
N ARG A 84 -7.99 19.72 -17.56
CA ARG A 84 -7.32 18.42 -17.42
C ARG A 84 -6.08 18.51 -16.53
N TYR A 85 -5.26 19.54 -16.71
CA TYR A 85 -4.09 19.76 -15.85
C TYR A 85 -4.48 19.94 -14.39
N TRP A 86 -5.36 20.89 -14.07
CA TRP A 86 -5.76 21.17 -12.68
C TRP A 86 -6.47 20.01 -12.02
N MET A 87 -7.35 19.31 -12.73
CA MET A 87 -8.02 18.11 -12.21
C MET A 87 -7.03 17.01 -11.88
N SER A 88 -6.05 16.78 -12.76
CA SER A 88 -5.01 15.78 -12.50
C SER A 88 -4.10 16.19 -11.34
N LEU A 89 -3.80 17.49 -11.17
CA LEU A 89 -2.98 17.99 -10.07
C LEU A 89 -3.73 17.85 -8.73
N PHE A 90 -5.03 18.18 -8.72
CA PHE A 90 -5.89 17.98 -7.57
C PHE A 90 -5.93 16.51 -7.16
N ALA A 91 -6.09 15.59 -8.11
CA ALA A 91 -6.13 14.18 -7.81
C ALA A 91 -4.79 13.66 -7.24
N ASP A 92 -3.64 14.07 -7.82
CA ASP A 92 -2.32 13.73 -7.26
C ASP A 92 -2.13 14.28 -5.84
N LEU A 93 -2.61 15.50 -5.56
CA LEU A 93 -2.59 16.10 -4.23
C LEU A 93 -3.47 15.33 -3.24
N MET A 94 -4.66 14.88 -3.65
CA MET A 94 -5.54 14.06 -2.82
C MET A 94 -4.91 12.70 -2.50
N VAL A 95 -4.24 12.06 -3.46
CA VAL A 95 -3.50 10.81 -3.22
C VAL A 95 -2.35 11.03 -2.25
N LEU A 96 -1.58 12.12 -2.42
CA LEU A 96 -0.50 12.46 -1.49
C LEU A 96 -1.03 12.72 -0.08
N LEU A 97 -2.10 13.51 0.04
CA LEU A 97 -2.75 13.80 1.32
C LEU A 97 -3.23 12.50 2.00
N PHE A 98 -3.89 11.63 1.25
CA PHE A 98 -4.32 10.33 1.73
C PHE A 98 -3.14 9.46 2.21
N ALA A 99 -2.05 9.41 1.44
CA ALA A 99 -0.85 8.67 1.80
C ALA A 99 -0.22 9.19 3.11
N LEU A 100 -0.13 10.51 3.28
CA LEU A 100 0.40 11.14 4.49
C LEU A 100 -0.50 10.89 5.70
N ILE A 101 -1.83 10.99 5.54
CA ILE A 101 -2.79 10.68 6.62
C ILE A 101 -2.63 9.23 7.04
N LEU A 102 -2.57 8.28 6.09
CA LEU A 102 -2.35 6.88 6.41
C LEU A 102 -1.03 6.65 7.14
N LEU A 103 0.06 7.30 6.71
CA LEU A 103 1.36 7.18 7.34
C LEU A 103 1.33 7.67 8.80
N VAL A 104 0.69 8.82 9.05
CA VAL A 104 0.49 9.36 10.41
C VAL A 104 -0.39 8.43 11.25
N LEU A 105 -1.46 7.88 10.69
CA LEU A 105 -2.30 6.90 11.39
C LEU A 105 -1.51 5.64 11.73
N CYS A 106 -0.68 5.11 10.82
CA CYS A 106 0.18 3.97 11.10
C CYS A 106 1.18 4.28 12.21
N TRP A 107 1.81 5.46 12.17
CA TRP A 107 2.75 5.90 13.20
C TRP A 107 2.09 5.95 14.58
N ARG A 108 0.89 6.53 14.66
CA ARG A 108 0.11 6.60 15.90
C ARG A 108 -0.41 5.24 16.36
N TRP A 109 -0.76 4.38 15.42
CA TRP A 109 -1.32 3.06 15.72
C TRP A 109 -0.26 2.08 16.21
N MET A 110 0.95 2.11 15.64
CA MET A 110 2.04 1.26 16.08
C MET A 110 2.74 1.81 17.33
N ASP A 111 2.72 3.12 17.53
CA ASP A 111 3.41 3.83 18.61
C ASP A 111 4.86 3.35 18.89
N PRO A 112 5.77 3.42 17.87
CA PRO A 112 7.16 3.03 18.06
C PRO A 112 7.90 3.77 19.20
N PRO A 113 7.68 5.08 19.44
CA PRO A 113 8.37 5.80 20.51
C PRO A 113 8.13 5.19 21.90
N THR A 114 6.89 4.87 22.23
CA THR A 114 6.55 4.29 23.54
C THR A 114 7.10 2.87 23.67
N LEU A 115 7.12 2.08 22.58
CA LEU A 115 7.75 0.76 22.58
C LEU A 115 9.26 0.83 22.89
N ILE A 116 9.96 1.81 22.29
CA ILE A 116 11.39 2.03 22.52
C ILE A 116 11.64 2.54 23.94
N ALA A 117 10.81 3.44 24.44
CA ALA A 117 10.89 3.96 25.82
C ALA A 117 10.74 2.84 26.86
N ASN A 118 9.90 1.85 26.58
CA ASN A 118 9.73 0.64 27.40
C ASN A 118 10.82 -0.43 27.17
N GLY A 119 11.89 -0.12 26.42
CA GLY A 119 12.99 -1.05 26.15
C GLY A 119 12.55 -2.30 25.38
N PHE A 120 11.56 -2.19 24.49
CA PHE A 120 10.93 -3.29 23.76
C PHE A 120 10.20 -4.31 24.66
N ASN A 121 9.88 -3.95 25.91
CA ASN A 121 9.05 -4.78 26.77
C ASN A 121 7.57 -4.69 26.36
N ILE A 122 7.11 -5.69 25.60
CA ILE A 122 5.74 -5.75 25.06
C ILE A 122 4.67 -5.68 26.17
N LYS A 123 4.92 -6.30 27.33
CA LYS A 123 3.95 -6.30 28.45
C LYS A 123 3.85 -4.92 29.11
N ALA A 124 4.98 -4.23 29.28
CA ALA A 124 5.01 -2.88 29.83
C ALA A 124 4.32 -1.88 28.88
N PHE A 125 4.64 -1.97 27.58
CA PHE A 125 3.98 -1.20 26.53
C PHE A 125 2.45 -1.40 26.54
N GLN A 126 1.98 -2.63 26.67
CA GLN A 126 0.55 -2.94 26.75
C GLN A 126 -0.13 -2.39 27.98
N ALA A 127 0.52 -2.48 29.14
CA ALA A 127 -0.01 -1.96 30.38
C ALA A 127 -0.15 -0.43 30.35
N GLU A 128 0.74 0.27 29.64
CA GLU A 128 0.73 1.72 29.50
C GLU A 128 -0.26 2.20 28.42
N THR A 129 -0.26 1.58 27.26
CA THR A 129 -0.96 2.09 26.06
C THR A 129 -2.28 1.37 25.75
N PHE A 130 -2.54 0.23 26.40
CA PHE A 130 -3.61 -0.71 26.03
C PHE A 130 -3.55 -1.17 24.56
N ASN A 131 -2.38 -1.10 23.94
CA ASN A 131 -2.17 -1.48 22.55
C ASN A 131 -1.57 -2.89 22.44
N PHE A 132 -2.33 -3.81 21.84
CA PHE A 132 -1.98 -5.23 21.74
C PHE A 132 -1.30 -5.62 20.42
N ILE A 133 -0.98 -4.66 19.55
CA ILE A 133 -0.48 -4.89 18.20
C ILE A 133 0.76 -5.82 18.14
N TYR A 134 1.61 -5.80 19.18
CA TYR A 134 2.85 -6.57 19.24
C TYR A 134 2.73 -7.96 19.90
N SER A 135 1.61 -8.30 20.54
CA SER A 135 1.42 -9.64 21.14
C SER A 135 0.29 -10.44 20.50
N GLU A 136 -0.62 -9.78 19.78
CA GLU A 136 -1.78 -10.44 19.24
C GLU A 136 -1.37 -11.48 18.20
N LYS A 137 -1.87 -12.71 18.35
CA LYS A 137 -1.61 -13.81 17.43
C LYS A 137 -2.79 -14.00 16.48
N THR A 138 -2.49 -14.49 15.30
CA THR A 138 -3.47 -14.93 14.31
C THR A 138 -4.27 -16.11 14.83
N ASN A 139 -5.47 -16.32 14.26
CA ASN A 139 -6.44 -17.24 14.83
C ASN A 139 -6.05 -18.70 14.61
N THR A 140 -5.50 -19.03 13.44
CA THR A 140 -5.18 -20.42 13.05
C THR A 140 -3.71 -20.61 12.73
N LEU A 141 -3.01 -19.58 12.25
CA LEU A 141 -1.57 -19.62 11.97
C LEU A 141 -0.68 -19.52 13.22
N GLY A 142 -1.18 -18.96 14.33
CA GLY A 142 -0.40 -18.74 15.56
C GLY A 142 0.76 -17.72 15.43
N MET A 143 0.87 -17.03 14.30
CA MET A 143 1.87 -15.99 14.02
C MET A 143 1.43 -14.65 14.63
N LEU A 144 2.37 -13.75 14.93
CA LEU A 144 2.01 -12.39 15.37
C LEU A 144 1.31 -11.61 14.26
N LYS A 145 0.18 -10.96 14.58
CA LYS A 145 -0.59 -10.16 13.61
C LYS A 145 0.19 -8.95 13.07
N ILE A 146 1.22 -8.49 13.79
CA ILE A 146 2.12 -7.43 13.31
C ILE A 146 2.65 -7.72 11.90
N TRP A 147 2.95 -8.99 11.58
CA TRP A 147 3.51 -9.37 10.28
C TRP A 147 2.53 -9.09 9.13
N PRO A 148 1.28 -9.61 9.13
CA PRO A 148 0.27 -9.18 8.18
C PRO A 148 0.07 -7.66 8.15
N TRP A 149 0.02 -7.00 9.31
CA TRP A 149 -0.28 -5.58 9.41
C TRP A 149 0.81 -4.65 8.89
N LEU A 150 2.07 -5.10 8.79
CA LEU A 150 3.17 -4.32 8.23
C LEU A 150 2.95 -3.86 6.79
N ILE A 151 2.03 -4.50 6.04
CA ILE A 151 1.71 -4.04 4.69
C ILE A 151 1.17 -2.62 4.67
N VAL A 152 0.42 -2.20 5.69
CA VAL A 152 -0.22 -0.87 5.73
C VAL A 152 0.80 0.27 5.83
N PRO A 153 1.77 0.25 6.79
CA PRO A 153 2.83 1.27 6.81
C PRO A 153 3.72 1.19 5.56
N LEU A 154 4.07 0.00 5.07
CA LEU A 154 4.85 -0.16 3.85
C LEU A 154 4.15 0.47 2.63
N PHE A 155 2.87 0.18 2.46
CA PHE A 155 2.02 0.76 1.43
C PHE A 155 1.94 2.28 1.56
N SER A 156 1.76 2.82 2.77
CA SER A 156 1.68 4.26 2.99
C SER A 156 2.98 4.99 2.59
N ILE A 157 4.15 4.41 2.92
CA ILE A 157 5.45 4.94 2.55
C ILE A 157 5.63 4.89 1.04
N SER A 158 5.34 3.74 0.42
CA SER A 158 5.46 3.57 -1.03
C SER A 158 4.55 4.52 -1.80
N LEU A 159 3.29 4.63 -1.38
CA LEU A 159 2.32 5.54 -1.97
C LEU A 159 2.75 7.01 -1.83
N THR A 160 3.35 7.38 -0.70
CA THR A 160 3.94 8.72 -0.49
C THR A 160 5.07 8.97 -1.48
N VAL A 161 5.98 8.00 -1.67
CA VAL A 161 7.09 8.12 -2.63
C VAL A 161 6.57 8.27 -4.07
N HIS A 162 5.58 7.46 -4.47
CA HIS A 162 4.98 7.51 -5.80
C HIS A 162 4.23 8.82 -6.06
N SER A 163 3.41 9.26 -5.11
CA SER A 163 2.64 10.51 -5.24
C SER A 163 3.55 11.74 -5.24
N LEU A 164 4.60 11.78 -4.41
CA LEU A 164 5.61 12.83 -4.45
C LEU A 164 6.34 12.88 -5.80
N ASN A 165 6.72 11.71 -6.35
CA ASN A 165 7.36 11.66 -7.66
C ASN A 165 6.43 12.16 -8.77
N ASN A 166 5.15 11.78 -8.73
CA ASN A 166 4.13 12.22 -9.67
C ASN A 166 3.91 13.75 -9.59
N LEU A 167 3.83 14.31 -8.39
CA LEU A 167 3.67 15.74 -8.18
C LEU A 167 4.90 16.52 -8.63
N ALA A 168 6.11 16.06 -8.25
CA ALA A 168 7.36 16.68 -8.66
C ALA A 168 7.46 16.74 -10.18
N LEU A 169 7.19 15.63 -10.88
CA LEU A 169 7.23 15.60 -12.34
C LEU A 169 6.28 16.61 -12.98
N LYS A 170 5.08 16.76 -12.41
CA LYS A 170 4.07 17.69 -12.94
C LYS A 170 4.43 19.16 -12.70
N ILE A 171 5.09 19.47 -11.59
CA ILE A 171 5.56 20.82 -11.27
C ILE A 171 6.79 21.17 -12.14
N PHE A 172 7.73 20.25 -12.30
CA PHE A 172 8.91 20.48 -13.14
C PHE A 172 8.61 20.42 -14.64
N SER A 173 7.50 19.78 -15.05
CA SER A 173 7.04 19.79 -16.44
C SER A 173 6.18 21.00 -16.79
N ILE A 174 6.02 22.01 -15.91
CA ILE A 174 5.29 23.24 -16.23
C ILE A 174 5.97 23.89 -17.44
N PRO A 175 5.34 23.93 -18.63
CA PRO A 175 5.81 24.77 -19.70
C PRO A 175 5.41 26.19 -19.29
N ILE A 176 6.35 26.93 -18.69
CA ILE A 176 6.19 28.37 -18.54
C ILE A 176 6.14 28.92 -19.97
N TYR A 177 4.93 29.14 -20.47
CA TYR A 177 4.61 29.95 -21.64
C TYR A 177 5.39 29.59 -22.93
N ARG A 178 5.03 28.47 -23.58
CA ARG A 178 5.20 28.36 -25.05
C ARG A 178 4.10 29.18 -25.75
N SER A 179 4.05 30.48 -25.48
CA SER A 179 3.25 31.44 -26.26
C SER A 179 4.00 32.73 -26.54
N ALA A 180 5.33 32.66 -26.66
CA ALA A 180 6.12 33.66 -27.35
C ALA A 180 6.91 32.95 -28.46
N ARG A 181 6.46 33.12 -29.71
CA ARG A 181 6.97 32.55 -30.97
C ARG A 181 6.48 31.14 -31.33
N ALA A 182 5.38 31.11 -32.07
CA ALA A 182 5.40 30.72 -33.48
C ALA A 182 4.25 31.42 -34.19
#